data_AF-A0A0B8NC46-F1
#
_entry.id   AF-A0A0B8NC46-F1
#
_cell.length_a   1.000
_cell.length_b   1.000
_cell.length_c   1.000
_cell.angle_alpha   90.00
_cell.angle_beta   90.00
_cell.angle_gamma   90.00
#
_symmetry.space_group_name_H-M   'P 1'
#
loop_
_entity.id
_entity.type
_entity.pdbx_description
1 polymer ?
#
loop_
_entity_poly.entity_id
_entity_poly.type
_entity_poly.pdbx_seq_one_letter_code
_entity_poly.pdbx_strand_id
1 'polypeptide(L)' 'MVYRLRTVASGQGPDGVSIREYRYPAVGDVLEALRPFGINLGSRQLITESVQGKWSTTVDRDGTHTVIMIFLPET' A
#
# COMPACT_ATOMS: atom_id res chain seq x y z
N MET A 1 -15.22 9.49 -4.28
CA MET A 1 -14.40 8.91 -3.19
C MET A 1 -13.60 7.75 -3.77
N VAL A 2 -12.27 7.80 -3.73
CA VAL A 2 -11.39 6.77 -4.33
C VAL A 2 -10.22 6.50 -3.37
N TYR A 3 -9.91 5.24 -3.11
CA TYR A 3 -8.72 4.83 -2.36
C TYR A 3 -7.49 4.90 -3.28
N ARG A 4 -6.36 5.35 -2.75
CA ARG A 4 -5.10 5.37 -3.51
C ARG A 4 -4.08 4.46 -2.86
N LEU A 5 -3.58 3.49 -3.62
CA LEU A 5 -2.46 2.63 -3.23
C LEU A 5 -1.18 3.16 -3.87
N ARG A 6 -0.14 3.39 -3.09
CA ARG A 6 1.20 3.73 -3.56
C ARG A 6 2.17 2.68 -3.07
N THR A 7 3.00 2.16 -3.98
CA THR A 7 4.10 1.25 -3.64
C THR A 7 5.42 1.90 -4.02
N VAL A 8 6.38 1.91 -3.11
CA VAL A 8 7.74 2.41 -3.33
C VAL A 8 8.69 1.25 -3.06
N ALA A 9 9.27 0.67 -4.11
CA ALA A 9 10.23 -0.41 -4.00
C ALA A 9 11.66 0.12 -4.17
N SER A 10 12.57 -0.32 -3.32
CA SER A 10 14.01 -0.09 -3.40
C SER A 10 14.74 -1.43 -3.22
N GLY A 11 15.60 -1.80 -4.17
CA GLY A 11 16.36 -3.06 -4.15
C GLY A 11 17.87 -2.87 -4.00
N GLN A 12 18.61 -3.99 -3.86
CA GLN A 12 20.07 -4.08 -3.86
C GLN A 12 20.67 -3.69 -5.23
N GLY A 13 20.65 -2.41 -5.58
CA GLY A 13 21.30 -1.89 -6.78
C GLY A 13 21.38 -0.36 -6.69
N PRO A 14 22.38 0.27 -7.34
CA PRO A 14 22.69 1.69 -7.12
C PRO A 14 21.60 2.69 -7.54
N ASP A 15 20.62 2.31 -8.37
CA ASP A 15 19.78 3.29 -9.08
C ASP A 15 18.27 3.00 -9.16
N GLY A 16 17.71 2.14 -8.33
CA GLY A 16 16.35 1.62 -8.57
C GLY A 16 15.28 1.96 -7.53
N VAL A 17 14.87 3.23 -7.36
CA VAL A 17 13.58 3.51 -6.67
C VAL A 17 12.44 3.41 -7.68
N SER A 18 11.57 2.41 -7.51
CA SER A 18 10.37 2.22 -8.35
C SER A 18 9.12 2.67 -7.58
N ILE A 19 8.46 3.71 -8.06
CA ILE A 19 7.19 4.21 -7.50
C ILE A 19 6.05 3.81 -8.42
N ARG A 20 4.99 3.21 -7.87
CA ARG A 20 3.74 2.93 -8.59
C ARG A 20 2.55 3.43 -7.78
N GLU A 21 1.54 3.94 -8.47
CA GLU A 21 0.29 4.42 -7.87
C GLU A 21 -0.92 3.83 -8.58
N TYR A 22 -1.92 3.44 -7.79
CA TYR A 22 -3.17 2.85 -8.27
C TYR A 22 -4.36 3.50 -7.55
N ARG A 23 -5.50 3.51 -8.23
CA ARG A 23 -6.76 4.09 -7.73
C ARG A 23 -7.83 3.01 -7.71
N TYR A 24 -8.50 2.89 -6.58
CA TYR A 24 -9.52 1.87 -6.34
C TYR A 24 -10.83 2.51 -5.90
N PRO A 25 -11.96 2.20 -6.54
CA PRO A 25 -13.26 2.77 -6.18
C PRO A 25 -13.80 2.21 -4.86
N ALA A 26 -13.43 0.97 -4.50
CA ALA A 26 -13.89 0.31 -3.28
C ALA A 26 -12.73 -0.15 -2.38
N VAL A 27 -13.03 -0.27 -1.08
CA VAL A 27 -12.07 -0.79 -0.10
C VAL A 27 -11.70 -2.25 -0.38
N GLY A 28 -12.64 -3.06 -0.87
CA GLY A 28 -12.38 -4.46 -1.23
C GLY A 28 -11.29 -4.59 -2.29
N ASP A 29 -11.33 -3.76 -3.33
CA ASP A 29 -10.37 -3.82 -4.44
C ASP A 29 -8.95 -3.49 -3.99
N VAL A 30 -8.78 -2.48 -3.13
CA VAL A 30 -7.45 -2.14 -2.59
C VAL A 30 -6.94 -3.24 -1.66
N LEU A 31 -7.80 -3.88 -0.87
CA LEU A 31 -7.39 -4.99 0.00
C LEU A 31 -6.98 -6.23 -0.82
N GLU A 32 -7.67 -6.53 -1.91
CA GLU A 32 -7.28 -7.62 -2.82
C GLU A 32 -5.95 -7.33 -3.52
N ALA A 33 -5.68 -6.06 -3.86
CA ALA A 33 -4.37 -5.65 -4.40
C ALA A 33 -3.20 -5.82 -3.43
N LEU A 34 -3.46 -6.00 -2.13
CA LEU A 34 -2.43 -6.26 -1.12
C LEU A 34 -2.03 -7.74 -1.01
N ARG A 35 -2.86 -8.67 -1.52
CA ARG A 35 -2.64 -10.12 -1.43
C ARG A 35 -1.29 -10.57 -2.02
N PRO A 36 -0.82 -10.06 -3.18
CA PRO A 36 0.48 -10.46 -3.73
C PRO A 36 1.67 -10.08 -2.84
N PHE A 37 1.50 -9.08 -1.97
CA PHE A 37 2.50 -8.65 -0.98
C PHE A 37 2.42 -9.45 0.33
N GLY A 38 1.54 -10.46 0.42
CA GLY A 38 1.34 -11.26 1.63
C GLY A 38 0.58 -10.54 2.75
N ILE A 39 -0.03 -9.39 2.45
CA ILE A 39 -0.75 -8.59 3.44
C ILE A 39 -2.23 -9.01 3.44
N ASN A 40 -2.71 -9.45 4.61
CA ASN A 40 -4.11 -9.75 4.86
C ASN A 40 -4.68 -8.70 5.83
N LEU A 41 -5.11 -7.58 5.28
CA LEU A 41 -5.61 -6.42 6.03
C LEU A 41 -7.14 -6.39 5.99
N GLY A 42 -7.78 -6.21 7.13
CA GLY A 42 -9.23 -5.99 7.20
C GLY A 42 -9.61 -4.52 6.97
N SER A 43 -10.80 -4.24 6.41
CA SER A 43 -11.27 -2.87 6.17
C SER A 43 -11.35 -2.02 7.44
N ARG A 44 -11.83 -2.60 8.55
CA ARG A 44 -11.85 -1.93 9.86
C ARG A 44 -10.46 -1.63 10.38
N GLN A 45 -9.53 -2.56 10.20
CA GLN A 45 -8.13 -2.40 10.61
C GLN A 45 -7.46 -1.28 9.80
N LEU A 46 -7.62 -1.29 8.48
CA LEU A 46 -7.15 -0.24 7.58
C LEU A 46 -7.58 1.15 8.07
N ILE A 47 -8.86 1.32 8.39
CA ILE A 47 -9.41 2.62 8.85
C ILE A 47 -8.88 2.99 10.23
N THR A 48 -8.81 2.03 11.16
CA THR A 48 -8.43 2.29 12.57
C THR A 48 -6.94 2.58 12.73
N GLU A 49 -6.10 1.91 11.94
CA GLU A 49 -4.64 2.09 11.95
C GLU A 49 -4.17 3.20 11.00
N SER A 50 -5.08 3.80 10.22
CA SER A 50 -4.74 4.95 9.37
C SER A 50 -4.49 6.18 10.23
N VAL A 51 -3.34 6.83 10.02
CA VAL A 51 -2.98 8.10 10.64
C VAL A 51 -3.07 9.19 9.59
N GLN A 52 -3.86 10.24 9.86
CA GLN A 52 -4.10 11.34 8.91
C GLN A 52 -4.61 10.85 7.54
N GLY A 53 -5.51 9.87 7.55
CA GLY A 53 -6.07 9.30 6.31
C GLY A 53 -5.10 8.42 5.52
N LYS A 54 -3.99 7.97 6.12
CA LYS A 54 -3.00 7.12 5.48
C LYS A 54 -2.63 5.92 6.35
N TRP A 55 -2.70 4.73 5.78
CA TRP A 55 -2.11 3.52 6.34
C TRP A 55 -0.84 3.17 5.58
N SER A 56 0.16 2.59 6.23
CA SER A 56 1.38 2.14 5.55
C SER A 56 2.06 0.98 6.26
N THR A 57 2.74 0.15 5.48
CA THR A 57 3.61 -0.92 5.97
C THR A 57 4.82 -1.09 5.06
N THR A 58 5.82 -1.83 5.52
CA THR A 58 6.99 -2.21 4.73
C THR A 58 6.98 -3.73 4.54
N VAL A 59 7.25 -4.17 3.32
CA VAL A 59 7.39 -5.58 2.96
C VAL A 59 8.78 -5.78 2.37
N ASP A 60 9.55 -6.66 3.01
CA ASP A 60 10.87 -7.06 2.57
C ASP A 60 10.80 -8.42 1.89
N ARG A 61 11.19 -8.49 0.62
CA ARG A 61 11.15 -9.74 -0.15
C ARG A 61 12.30 -9.79 -1.14
N ASP A 62 13.06 -10.89 -1.10
CA ASP A 62 14.18 -11.16 -2.03
C ASP A 62 15.18 -9.99 -2.13
N GLY A 63 15.50 -9.34 -0.99
CA GLY A 63 16.42 -8.19 -0.93
C GLY A 63 15.84 -6.86 -1.44
N THR A 64 14.54 -6.83 -1.75
CA THR A 64 13.79 -5.62 -2.11
C THR A 64 12.94 -5.14 -0.94
N HIS A 65 13.13 -3.89 -0.55
CA HIS A 65 12.33 -3.18 0.45
C HIS A 65 11.18 -2.45 -0.25
N THR A 66 9.94 -2.84 0.02
CA THR A 66 8.76 -2.19 -0.57
C THR A 66 7.91 -1.51 0.50
N VAL A 67 7.85 -0.19 0.47
CA VAL A 67 6.91 0.60 1.28
C VAL A 67 5.57 0.65 0.56
N ILE A 68 4.52 0.20 1.24
CA ILE A 68 3.15 0.20 0.73
C ILE A 68 2.36 1.23 1.54
N MET A 69 1.67 2.13 0.85
CA MET A 69 0.85 3.19 1.45
C MET A 69 -0.55 3.15 0.85
N ILE A 70 -1.56 3.22 1.70
CA ILE A 70 -2.96 3.38 1.30
C ILE A 70 -3.43 4.72 1.83
N PHE A 71 -3.91 5.57 0.93
CA PHE A 71 -4.60 6.81 1.27
C PHE A 71 -6.10 6.55 1.22
N LEU A 72 -6.77 6.81 2.33
CA LEU A 72 -8.23 6.76 2.43
C LEU A 72 -8.85 7.87 1.57
N PRO A 73 -10.05 7.66 1.02
CA PRO A 73 -10.77 8.72 0.35
C PRO A 73 -11.03 9.89 1.31
N GLU A 74 -10.78 11.12 0.84
CA GLU A 74 -11.21 12.32 1.55
C GLU A 74 -12.75 12.31 1.65
N THR A 75 -13.26 12.58 2.85
CA THR A 75 -14.70 12.69 3.16
C THR A 75 -15.27 14.00 2.64
#